data_AF-A0A127SU92-F1
#
_entry.id   AF-A0A127SU92-F1
#
_cell.length_a   1.000
_cell.length_b   1.000
_cell.length_c   1.000
_cell.angle_alpha   90.00
_cell.angle_beta   90.00
_cell.angle_gamma   90.00
#
_symmetry.space_group_name_H-M   'P 1'
#
loop_
_entity.id
_entity.type
_entity.pdbx_description
1 polymer ?
#
loop_
_entity_poly.entity_id
_entity_poly.type
_entity_poly.pdbx_seq_one_letter_code
_entity_poly.pdbx_strand_id
1 'polypeptide(L)'
;AYNELLPMYGITRSMSRAGTPTDNAAMESINGWIKAELFMDLHVTGEKPVKEEVDDYILFFNEQRPAYSLGYLTPKQYRERHTPIC
;
A
#
# COMPACT_ATOMS: atom_id res chain seq x y z
N ALA A 1 17.71 -2.79 -18.74
CA ALA A 1 18.02 -2.34 -17.36
C ALA A 1 17.05 -2.90 -16.31
N TYR A 2 15.98 -2.20 -15.87
CA TYR A 2 15.14 -2.67 -14.73
C TYR A 2 14.50 -4.05 -14.95
N ASN A 3 13.96 -4.30 -16.15
CA ASN A 3 13.31 -5.59 -16.47
C ASN A 3 14.29 -6.77 -16.49
N GLU A 4 15.57 -6.52 -16.73
CA GLU A 4 16.62 -7.54 -16.75
C GLU A 4 17.10 -7.87 -15.32
N LEU A 5 16.90 -6.96 -14.35
CA LEU A 5 17.28 -7.18 -12.95
C LEU A 5 16.34 -8.18 -12.25
N LEU A 6 15.05 -8.17 -12.59
CA LEU A 6 14.04 -8.94 -11.85
C LEU A 6 14.28 -10.46 -11.85
N PRO A 7 14.63 -11.11 -12.99
CA PRO A 7 14.98 -12.53 -12.98
C PRO A 7 16.23 -12.85 -12.14
N MET A 8 17.20 -11.92 -12.04
CA MET A 8 18.41 -12.14 -11.24
C MET A 8 18.13 -12.23 -9.74
N TYR A 9 17.05 -11.60 -9.28
CA TYR A 9 16.58 -11.69 -7.89
C TYR A 9 15.48 -12.74 -7.70
N GLY A 10 15.21 -13.58 -8.70
CA GLY A 10 14.14 -14.59 -8.64
C GLY A 10 12.73 -13.99 -8.60
N ILE A 11 12.56 -12.74 -9.04
CA ILE A 11 11.28 -12.05 -9.03
C ILE A 11 10.54 -12.32 -10.34
N THR A 12 9.45 -13.09 -10.25
CA THR A 12 8.54 -13.30 -11.38
C THR A 12 7.60 -12.11 -11.53
N ARG A 13 7.58 -11.50 -12.71
CA ARG A 13 6.65 -10.41 -13.02
C ARG A 13 5.27 -10.96 -13.37
N SER A 14 4.25 -10.40 -12.75
CA SER A 14 2.86 -10.53 -13.18
C SER A 14 2.36 -9.16 -13.61
N MET A 15 1.94 -9.03 -14.86
CA MET A 15 1.35 -7.81 -15.40
C MET A 15 -0.13 -8.09 -15.69
N SER A 16 -1.00 -7.14 -15.36
CA SER A 16 -2.41 -7.20 -15.74
C SER A 16 -2.55 -7.39 -17.25
N ARG A 17 -3.57 -8.14 -17.66
CA ARG A 17 -3.86 -8.28 -19.10
C ARG A 17 -4.21 -6.91 -19.68
N ALA A 18 -3.77 -6.65 -20.91
CA ALA A 18 -4.13 -5.41 -21.60
C ALA A 18 -5.66 -5.27 -21.65
N GLY A 19 -6.19 -4.12 -21.22
CA GLY A 19 -7.62 -3.86 -21.17
C GLY A 19 -8.38 -4.49 -20.01
N THR A 20 -7.70 -5.03 -18.98
CA THR A 20 -8.33 -5.60 -17.78
C THR A 20 -8.07 -4.71 -16.55
N PRO A 21 -8.86 -3.64 -16.33
CA PRO A 21 -8.63 -2.69 -15.23
C PRO A 21 -8.93 -3.28 -13.85
N THR A 22 -9.63 -4.41 -13.78
CA THR A 22 -10.04 -5.05 -12.51
C THR A 22 -8.85 -5.52 -11.68
N ASP A 23 -7.75 -5.91 -12.31
CA ASP A 23 -6.55 -6.40 -11.62
C ASP A 23 -5.87 -5.28 -10.81
N ASN A 24 -6.08 -4.02 -11.19
CA ASN A 24 -5.48 -2.85 -10.55
C ASN A 24 -6.45 -2.12 -9.59
N ALA A 25 -7.72 -2.53 -9.52
CA ALA A 25 -8.75 -1.82 -8.77
C ALA A 25 -8.43 -1.65 -7.27
N ALA A 26 -7.79 -2.65 -6.65
CA ALA A 26 -7.36 -2.57 -5.26
C ALA A 26 -6.28 -1.49 -5.06
N MET A 27 -5.29 -1.43 -5.97
CA MET A 27 -4.23 -0.41 -5.92
C MET A 27 -4.77 0.99 -6.21
N GLU A 28 -5.72 1.12 -7.13
CA GLU A 28 -6.39 2.39 -7.42
C GLU A 28 -7.16 2.92 -6.21
N SER A 29 -7.88 2.03 -5.51
CA SER A 29 -8.62 2.39 -4.30
C SER A 29 -7.68 2.91 -3.20
N ILE A 30 -6.58 2.20 -2.95
CA ILE A 30 -5.57 2.59 -1.96
C ILE A 30 -4.95 3.96 -2.32
N ASN A 31 -4.58 4.16 -3.59
CA ASN A 31 -4.02 5.43 -4.05
C ASN A 31 -5.01 6.59 -3.94
N GLY A 32 -6.30 6.32 -4.12
CA GLY A 32 -7.37 7.29 -3.90
C GLY A 32 -7.50 7.67 -2.43
N TRP A 33 -7.51 6.68 -1.53
CA TRP A 33 -7.60 6.90 -0.08
C TRP A 33 -6.42 7.70 0.45
N ILE A 34 -5.18 7.33 0.09
CA ILE A 34 -3.97 8.05 0.52
C ILE A 34 -4.10 9.54 0.21
N LYS A 35 -4.48 9.88 -1.03
CA LYS A 35 -4.60 11.28 -1.44
C LYS A 35 -5.73 11.98 -0.69
N ALA A 36 -6.91 11.37 -0.64
CA ALA A 36 -8.06 11.98 0.02
C ALA A 36 -7.79 12.23 1.51
N GLU A 37 -7.26 11.24 2.23
CA GLU A 37 -7.01 11.31 3.66
C GLU A 37 -5.83 12.26 4.00
N LEU A 38 -4.78 12.29 3.16
CA LEU A 38 -3.70 13.28 3.32
C LEU A 38 -4.21 14.72 3.20
N PHE A 39 -5.09 15.00 2.22
CA PHE A 39 -5.62 16.35 2.03
C PHE A 39 -6.71 16.73 3.04
N MET A 40 -7.59 15.79 3.41
CA MET A 40 -8.77 16.08 4.23
C MET A 40 -8.53 15.91 5.73
N ASP A 41 -7.83 14.87 6.14
CA ASP A 41 -7.71 14.51 7.56
C ASP A 41 -6.38 14.97 8.15
N LEU A 42 -5.28 14.78 7.42
CA LEU A 42 -3.93 15.13 7.89
C LEU A 42 -3.56 16.60 7.65
N HIS A 43 -4.41 17.37 6.95
CA HIS A 43 -4.25 18.80 6.71
C HIS A 43 -2.81 19.16 6.34
N VAL A 44 -2.28 18.57 5.25
CA VAL A 44 -0.93 18.90 4.77
C VAL A 44 -0.86 20.41 4.50
N THR A 45 -0.38 21.18 5.48
CA THR A 45 -0.26 22.65 5.44
C THR A 45 0.90 23.09 4.56
N GLY A 46 1.66 22.13 4.02
CA GLY A 46 2.91 22.37 3.30
C GLY A 46 4.09 22.66 4.23
N GLU A 47 3.93 22.55 5.55
CA GLU A 47 4.99 22.80 6.53
C GLU A 47 6.02 21.67 6.58
N LYS A 48 5.60 20.42 6.36
CA LYS A 48 6.50 19.27 6.24
C LYS A 48 6.70 18.85 4.79
N PRO A 49 7.86 18.24 4.45
CA PRO A 49 8.06 17.63 3.14
C PRO A 49 7.00 16.56 2.87
N VAL A 50 6.41 16.56 1.67
CA VAL A 50 5.40 15.58 1.22
C VAL A 50 5.86 14.13 1.43
N LYS A 51 7.17 13.88 1.31
CA LYS A 51 7.74 12.56 1.55
C LYS A 51 7.51 12.09 2.98
N GLU A 52 7.75 12.94 3.97
CA GLU A 52 7.59 12.60 5.39
C GLU A 52 6.13 12.33 5.72
N GLU A 53 5.21 13.15 5.19
CA GLU A 53 3.76 12.95 5.34
C GLU A 53 3.29 11.60 4.75
N VAL A 54 3.85 11.21 3.60
CA VAL A 54 3.55 9.91 2.98
C VAL A 54 4.14 8.77 3.81
N ASP A 55 5.36 8.91 4.31
CA ASP A 55 6.01 7.89 5.15
C ASP A 55 5.22 7.69 6.47
N ASP A 56 4.78 8.78 7.10
CA ASP A 56 3.92 8.77 8.30
C ASP A 56 2.56 8.12 8.01
N TYR A 57 1.94 8.43 6.87
CA TYR A 57 0.69 7.80 6.46
C TYR A 57 0.86 6.28 6.25
N ILE A 58 1.94 5.84 5.61
CA ILE A 58 2.21 4.41 5.38
C ILE A 58 2.34 3.67 6.72
N LEU A 59 3.01 4.29 7.70
CA LEU A 59 3.12 3.72 9.05
C LEU A 59 1.74 3.62 9.72
N PHE A 60 0.96 4.69 9.69
CA PHE A 60 -0.40 4.72 10.23
C PHE A 60 -1.29 3.64 9.59
N PHE A 61 -1.31 3.55 8.26
CA PHE A 61 -2.14 2.60 7.54
C PHE A 61 -1.79 1.15 7.87
N ASN A 62 -0.49 0.81 7.94
CA ASN A 62 -0.06 -0.56 8.16
C ASN A 62 -0.13 -1.01 9.62
N GLU A 63 0.19 -0.12 10.56
CA GLU A 63 0.40 -0.50 11.97
C GLU A 63 -0.73 -0.07 12.89
N GLN A 64 -1.48 0.98 12.54
CA GLN A 64 -2.43 1.61 13.46
C GLN A 64 -3.88 1.48 13.00
N ARG A 65 -4.15 1.42 11.69
CA ARG A 65 -5.50 1.38 11.13
C ARG A 65 -6.08 -0.05 11.14
N PRO A 66 -7.09 -0.35 11.98
CA PRO A 66 -7.77 -1.65 11.94
C PRO A 66 -8.74 -1.68 10.75
N ALA A 67 -8.75 -2.78 10.00
CA ALA A 67 -9.66 -2.95 8.88
C ALA A 67 -10.78 -3.93 9.22
N TYR A 68 -12.03 -3.53 8.98
CA TYR A 68 -13.20 -4.39 9.19
C TYR A 68 -13.10 -5.71 8.40
N SER A 69 -12.65 -5.62 7.15
CA SER A 69 -12.44 -6.79 6.27
C SER A 69 -11.36 -7.76 6.79
N LEU A 70 -10.47 -7.31 7.67
CA LEU A 70 -9.43 -8.13 8.29
C LEU A 70 -9.83 -8.62 9.70
N GLY A 71 -11.11 -8.49 10.07
CA GLY A 71 -11.58 -8.83 11.41
C GLY A 71 -11.11 -7.86 12.48
N TYR A 72 -11.05 -6.56 12.15
CA TYR A 72 -10.52 -5.49 13.00
C TYR A 72 -9.04 -5.65 13.37
N LEU A 73 -8.27 -6.34 12.53
CA LEU A 73 -6.81 -6.39 12.61
C LEU A 73 -6.20 -5.29 11.75
N THR A 74 -5.01 -4.83 12.13
CA THR A 74 -4.19 -3.97 11.26
C THR A 74 -3.54 -4.81 10.16
N PRO A 75 -3.17 -4.22 9.00
CA PRO A 75 -2.50 -4.95 7.94
C PRO A 75 -1.25 -5.72 8.40
N LYS A 76 -0.47 -5.15 9.32
CA LYS A 76 0.69 -5.80 9.95
C LYS A 76 0.27 -7.03 10.76
N GLN A 77 -0.69 -6.89 11.67
CA GLN A 77 -1.20 -8.01 12.48
C GLN A 77 -1.79 -9.12 11.62
N TYR A 78 -2.53 -8.75 10.57
CA TYR A 78 -3.10 -9.72 9.65
C TYR A 78 -2.01 -10.51 8.93
N ARG A 79 -0.94 -9.84 8.47
CA ARG A 79 0.22 -10.49 7.85
C ARG A 79 0.91 -11.44 8.83
N GLU A 80 1.21 -11.00 10.04
CA GLU A 80 1.89 -11.82 11.06
C GLU A 80 1.08 -13.07 11.43
N ARG A 81 -0.26 -12.99 11.41
CA ARG A 81 -1.14 -14.12 11.73
C ARG A 81 -1.29 -15.13 10.58
N HIS A 82 -1.19 -14.71 9.33
CA HIS A 82 -1.49 -15.55 8.16
C HIS A 82 -0.26 -15.88 7.30
N THR A 83 0.88 -15.25 7.55
CA THR A 83 2.14 -15.63 6.89
C THR A 83 2.76 -16.76 7.70
N PRO A 84 2.99 -17.95 7.12
CA PRO A 84 3.79 -18.96 7.80
C PRO A 84 5.18 -18.37 8.08
N ILE A 85 5.70 -18.61 9.28
CA ILE A 85 7.12 -18.39 9.57
C ILE A 85 7.87 -19.27 8.58
N CYS A 86 8.52 -18.66 7.59
CA CYS A 86 9.45 -19.33 6.69
C CYS A 86 10.67 -19.82 7.47
#